data_AF-A0A929Z138-F1
#
_entry.id   AF-A0A929Z138-F1
#
_cell.length_a   1.000
_cell.length_b   1.000
_cell.length_c   1.000
_cell.angle_alpha   90.00
_cell.angle_beta   90.00
_cell.angle_gamma   90.00
#
_symmetry.space_group_name_H-M   'P 1'
#
loop_
_entity.id
_entity.type
_entity.pdbx_description
1 polymer ?
#
loop_
_entity_poly.entity_id
_entity_poly.type
_entity_poly.pdbx_seq_one_letter_code
_entity_poly.pdbx_strand_id
1 'polypeptide(L)'
;MFKPTFILALTAAAFSLGATTAQADPVDRRQAATVARHYLSHPVPIAAPAVRGAVDGEAPAYHLFVGKDEQRFVIVSGESRLNEVVGYGRLTTGKAESLPPQVHALLQQYTETVRQVRAGQAPPATAPKNLRRYVEPLIDAQWGQSYPYNSKTPRVGGKPTYTGCVATAAAQFLYFFKWPLQRPPLYVRSEGDEADTSPTYLWDLMKGTREQMNSTRAAAAVGRLLLDVGKAIRITFGTQASPSNIEYTLDALQNDFGYTTRLLHRDRMKADEFREAIMQEISDGYPVMVCGGVHAFV
;
A
#
# COMPACT_ATOMS: atom_id res chain seq x y z
N MET A 1 5.46 -70.45 18.62
CA MET A 1 5.71 -69.36 17.66
C MET A 1 5.03 -68.11 18.21
N PHE A 2 5.74 -67.38 19.07
CA PHE A 2 5.25 -66.22 19.81
C PHE A 2 5.36 -64.97 18.92
N LYS A 3 4.25 -64.24 18.74
CA LYS A 3 4.28 -62.88 18.17
C LYS A 3 4.11 -61.88 19.33
N PRO A 4 5.03 -60.93 19.53
CA PRO A 4 4.98 -59.99 20.64
C PRO A 4 3.98 -58.87 20.37
N THR A 5 3.11 -58.66 21.35
CA THR A 5 2.21 -57.51 21.49
C THR A 5 3.04 -56.31 21.96
N PHE A 6 3.19 -55.28 21.13
CA PHE A 6 3.79 -54.02 21.57
C PHE A 6 2.73 -53.17 22.28
N ILE A 7 2.90 -53.04 23.59
CA ILE A 7 2.23 -52.07 24.45
C ILE A 7 3.03 -50.77 24.32
N LEU A 8 2.47 -49.73 23.69
CA LEU A 8 3.02 -48.38 23.74
C LEU A 8 2.32 -47.62 24.87
N ALA A 9 3.07 -47.38 25.95
CA ALA A 9 2.61 -46.63 27.11
C ALA A 9 2.51 -45.13 26.82
N LEU A 10 1.45 -44.52 27.37
CA LEU A 10 1.20 -43.09 27.45
C LEU A 10 2.38 -42.33 28.11
N THR A 11 2.75 -41.19 27.54
CA THR A 11 3.16 -40.00 28.31
C THR A 11 2.32 -38.82 27.87
N ALA A 12 1.14 -38.70 28.45
CA ALA A 12 0.36 -37.47 28.44
C ALA A 12 1.04 -36.48 29.39
N ALA A 13 1.89 -35.61 28.84
CA ALA A 13 2.34 -34.43 29.57
C ALA A 13 1.18 -33.42 29.61
N ALA A 14 0.45 -33.44 30.72
CA ALA A 14 -0.51 -32.41 31.07
C ALA A 14 0.23 -31.08 31.27
N PHE A 15 0.22 -30.22 30.25
CA PHE A 15 0.47 -28.80 30.47
C PHE A 15 -0.80 -28.20 31.06
N SER A 16 -0.71 -27.84 32.33
CA SER A 16 -1.65 -27.01 33.05
C SER A 16 -1.99 -25.77 32.22
N LEU A 17 -3.22 -25.73 31.70
CA LEU A 17 -3.89 -24.50 31.28
C LEU A 17 -4.18 -23.68 32.55
N GLY A 18 -3.15 -23.03 33.07
CA GLY A 18 -3.36 -21.82 33.84
C GLY A 18 -4.02 -20.84 32.89
N ALA A 19 -5.28 -20.50 33.14
CA ALA A 19 -5.89 -19.31 32.58
C ALA A 19 -5.16 -18.11 33.20
N THR A 20 -3.95 -17.84 32.73
CA THR A 20 -3.40 -16.49 32.83
C THR A 20 -4.34 -15.64 32.02
N THR A 21 -5.00 -14.70 32.68
CA THR A 21 -5.45 -13.48 32.02
C THR A 21 -4.18 -12.89 31.41
N ALA A 22 -3.88 -13.25 30.17
CA ALA A 22 -2.70 -12.78 29.46
C ALA A 22 -2.90 -11.28 29.27
N GLN A 23 -2.42 -10.53 30.25
CA GLN A 23 -2.22 -9.10 30.12
C GLN A 23 -1.13 -8.99 29.06
N ALA A 24 -1.59 -8.71 27.84
CA ALA A 24 -0.75 -8.74 26.66
C ALA A 24 0.31 -7.63 26.78
N ASP A 25 1.58 -8.04 26.84
CA ASP A 25 2.71 -7.15 27.04
C ASP A 25 3.16 -6.50 25.72
N PRO A 26 3.82 -5.32 25.77
CA PRO A 26 4.52 -4.78 24.61
C PRO A 26 5.50 -5.80 24.04
N VAL A 27 5.49 -5.97 22.73
CA VAL A 27 6.42 -6.89 22.05
C VAL A 27 7.79 -6.24 22.03
N ASP A 28 8.78 -6.89 22.66
CA ASP A 28 10.15 -6.38 22.70
C ASP A 28 10.91 -6.67 21.39
N ARG A 29 12.10 -6.08 21.25
CA ARG A 29 12.90 -6.22 20.03
C ARG A 29 13.38 -7.66 19.77
N ARG A 30 13.56 -8.47 20.81
CA ARG A 30 14.02 -9.87 20.70
C ARG A 30 12.88 -10.76 20.21
N GLN A 31 11.68 -10.58 20.77
CA GLN A 31 10.46 -11.21 20.30
C GLN A 31 10.20 -10.83 18.85
N ALA A 32 10.24 -9.52 18.53
CA ALA A 32 10.04 -9.04 17.18
C ALA A 32 11.09 -9.56 16.18
N ALA A 33 12.35 -9.70 16.60
CA ALA A 33 13.40 -10.30 15.77
C ALA A 33 13.14 -11.78 15.46
N THR A 34 12.47 -12.51 16.37
CA THR A 34 12.09 -13.90 16.16
C THR A 34 11.03 -13.99 15.06
N VAL A 35 10.02 -13.12 15.09
CA VAL A 35 9.03 -12.98 14.01
C VAL A 35 9.72 -12.63 12.69
N ALA A 36 10.61 -11.65 12.71
CA ALA A 36 11.28 -11.17 11.49
C ALA A 36 12.09 -12.26 10.76
N ARG A 37 12.59 -13.29 11.48
CA ARG A 37 13.31 -14.43 10.88
C ARG A 37 12.44 -15.33 10.01
N HIS A 38 11.11 -15.26 10.13
CA HIS A 38 10.21 -15.94 9.20
C HIS A 38 10.16 -15.26 7.82
N TYR A 39 10.56 -13.98 7.73
CA TYR A 39 10.49 -13.18 6.50
C TYR A 39 11.86 -12.86 5.90
N LEU A 40 12.91 -12.81 6.73
CA LEU A 40 14.26 -12.40 6.37
C LEU A 40 15.27 -13.43 6.88
N SER A 41 16.28 -13.74 6.06
CA SER A 41 17.32 -14.70 6.43
C SER A 41 18.22 -14.14 7.55
N HIS A 42 18.56 -12.85 7.46
CA HIS A 42 19.41 -12.14 8.43
C HIS A 42 18.78 -10.78 8.78
N PRO A 43 17.73 -10.74 9.62
CA PRO A 43 17.04 -9.50 9.93
C PRO A 43 17.95 -8.55 10.72
N VAL A 44 18.25 -7.39 10.13
CA VAL A 44 18.95 -6.30 10.79
C VAL A 44 17.92 -5.27 11.25
N PRO A 45 17.78 -5.03 12.56
CA PRO A 45 16.88 -3.99 13.04
C PRO A 45 17.43 -2.60 12.71
N ILE A 46 16.56 -1.73 12.21
CA ILE A 46 16.90 -0.33 11.90
C ILE A 46 15.98 0.61 12.68
N ALA A 47 16.39 1.88 12.78
CA ALA A 47 15.57 2.90 13.42
C ALA A 47 14.24 3.01 12.68
N ALA A 48 13.14 2.88 13.42
CA ALA A 48 11.82 3.19 12.89
C ALA A 48 11.77 4.68 12.53
N PRO A 49 11.01 5.06 11.48
CA PRO A 49 10.76 6.46 11.20
C PRO A 49 10.22 7.19 12.42
N ALA A 50 10.65 8.44 12.63
CA ALA A 50 10.10 9.28 13.68
C ALA A 50 8.60 9.48 13.44
N VAL A 51 7.79 9.20 14.46
CA VAL A 51 6.34 9.41 14.44
C VAL A 51 6.00 10.60 15.33
N ARG A 52 5.08 11.46 14.87
CA ARG A 52 4.63 12.60 15.68
C ARG A 52 4.00 12.14 16.98
N GLY A 53 4.36 12.82 18.08
CA GLY A 53 3.87 12.52 19.42
C GLY A 53 4.46 11.25 20.03
N ALA A 54 5.58 10.72 19.51
CA ALA A 54 6.35 9.72 20.23
C ALA A 54 6.78 10.28 21.60
N VAL A 55 6.53 9.51 22.66
CA VAL A 55 6.87 9.88 24.04
C VAL A 55 8.09 9.08 24.46
N ASP A 56 9.12 9.75 24.97
CA ASP A 56 10.32 9.09 25.48
C ASP A 56 9.95 8.12 26.62
N GLY A 57 10.45 6.89 26.53
CA GLY A 57 10.17 5.83 27.49
C GLY A 57 8.92 4.98 27.19
N GLU A 58 8.11 5.33 26.19
CA GLU A 58 7.03 4.45 25.72
C GLU A 58 7.60 3.25 24.96
N ALA A 59 7.04 2.05 25.19
CA ALA A 59 7.40 0.89 24.38
C ALA A 59 7.08 1.16 22.90
N PRO A 60 7.95 0.75 21.95
CA PRO A 60 7.75 1.05 20.53
C PRO A 60 6.43 0.46 20.03
N ALA A 61 5.75 1.16 19.12
CA ALA A 61 4.52 0.67 18.51
C ALA A 61 4.78 -0.43 17.47
N TYR A 62 5.97 -0.45 16.86
CA TYR A 62 6.41 -1.44 15.89
C TYR A 62 7.94 -1.48 15.83
N HIS A 63 8.47 -2.55 15.25
CA HIS A 63 9.90 -2.76 15.00
C HIS A 63 10.13 -2.98 13.50
N LEU A 64 11.12 -2.28 12.93
CA LEU A 64 11.47 -2.40 11.51
C LEU A 64 12.77 -3.17 11.35
N PHE A 65 12.72 -4.22 10.54
CA PHE A 65 13.87 -5.04 10.19
C PHE A 65 14.08 -5.04 8.68
N VAL A 66 15.34 -5.06 8.26
CA VAL A 66 15.75 -5.19 6.85
C VAL A 66 16.68 -6.38 6.65
N GLY A 67 16.48 -7.09 5.55
CA GLY A 67 17.45 -8.05 5.03
C GLY A 67 18.22 -7.35 3.92
N LYS A 68 19.41 -6.82 4.23
CA LYS A 68 20.17 -5.95 3.29
C LYS A 68 20.47 -6.66 1.97
N ASP A 69 20.90 -7.92 2.06
CA ASP A 69 21.25 -8.74 0.89
C ASP A 69 20.01 -9.14 0.08
N GLU A 70 18.86 -9.19 0.74
CA GLU A 70 17.59 -9.61 0.15
C GLU A 70 16.79 -8.41 -0.41
N GLN A 71 17.20 -7.18 -0.10
CA GLN A 71 16.46 -5.95 -0.39
C GLN A 71 15.01 -6.00 0.09
N ARG A 72 14.80 -6.59 1.27
CA ARG A 72 13.47 -6.78 1.87
C ARG A 72 13.38 -6.13 3.24
N PHE A 73 12.15 -5.84 3.65
CA PHE A 73 11.85 -5.37 5.00
C PHE A 73 10.62 -6.07 5.57
N VAL A 74 10.56 -6.09 6.89
CA VAL A 74 9.38 -6.50 7.66
C VAL A 74 9.19 -5.54 8.82
N ILE A 75 7.94 -5.18 9.06
CA ILE A 75 7.47 -4.35 10.15
C ILE A 75 6.67 -5.25 11.09
N VAL A 76 7.20 -5.47 12.27
CA VAL A 76 6.61 -6.33 13.30
C VAL A 76 5.91 -5.46 14.33
N SER A 77 4.73 -5.86 14.78
CA SER A 77 3.97 -5.11 15.80
C SER A 77 4.73 -5.07 17.13
N GLY A 78 4.66 -3.93 17.80
CA GLY A 78 5.09 -3.72 19.19
C GLY A 78 3.97 -3.99 20.22
N GLU A 79 2.82 -4.48 19.76
CA GLU A 79 1.62 -4.74 20.55
C GLU A 79 1.07 -6.13 20.22
N SER A 80 1.05 -7.02 21.21
CA SER A 80 0.69 -8.44 21.04
C SER A 80 -0.82 -8.68 20.89
N ARG A 81 -1.67 -7.69 21.20
CA ARG A 81 -3.12 -7.72 20.89
C ARG A 81 -3.46 -7.36 19.45
N LEU A 82 -2.49 -6.93 18.66
CA LEU A 82 -2.65 -6.64 17.25
C LEU A 82 -2.03 -7.74 16.39
N ASN A 83 -2.19 -7.63 15.07
CA ASN A 83 -1.54 -8.55 14.13
C ASN A 83 -0.02 -8.55 14.36
N GLU A 84 0.59 -9.72 14.39
CA GLU A 84 2.02 -9.89 14.66
C GLU A 84 2.89 -9.11 13.65
N VAL A 85 2.48 -9.12 12.37
CA VAL A 85 3.16 -8.41 11.28
C VAL A 85 2.26 -7.28 10.79
N VAL A 86 2.81 -6.06 10.76
CA VAL A 86 2.14 -4.85 10.25
C VAL A 86 2.24 -4.79 8.73
N GLY A 87 3.38 -5.20 8.18
CA GLY A 87 3.61 -5.24 6.74
C GLY A 87 5.03 -5.67 6.40
N TYR A 88 5.23 -6.13 5.18
CA TYR A 88 6.54 -6.52 4.65
C TYR A 88 6.60 -6.18 3.17
N GLY A 89 7.81 -6.09 2.61
CA GLY A 89 7.97 -5.72 1.22
C GLY A 89 9.42 -5.65 0.78
N ARG A 90 9.65 -4.96 -0.34
CA ARG A 90 10.99 -4.71 -0.89
C ARG A 90 11.43 -3.28 -0.61
N LEU A 91 12.69 -3.09 -0.25
CA LEU A 91 13.34 -1.80 -0.07
C LEU A 91 14.59 -1.78 -0.95
N THR A 92 14.61 -0.89 -1.95
CA THR A 92 15.71 -0.81 -2.94
C THR A 92 17.03 -0.34 -2.35
N THR A 93 17.01 0.35 -1.20
CA THR A 93 18.22 0.95 -0.59
C THR A 93 18.53 0.43 0.81
N GLY A 94 17.70 -0.45 1.38
CA GLY A 94 17.90 -1.01 2.72
C GLY A 94 17.88 0.01 3.87
N LYS A 95 17.36 1.22 3.65
CA LYS A 95 17.25 2.29 4.65
C LYS A 95 15.78 2.54 5.01
N ALA A 96 15.47 2.84 6.27
CA ALA A 96 14.09 3.16 6.69
C ALA A 96 13.58 4.47 6.06
N GLU A 97 14.49 5.43 5.86
CA GLU A 97 14.21 6.76 5.29
C GLU A 97 13.76 6.71 3.83
N SER A 98 13.96 5.58 3.14
CA SER A 98 13.50 5.41 1.76
C SER A 98 12.10 4.81 1.65
N LEU A 99 11.43 4.54 2.78
CA LEU A 99 10.01 4.22 2.76
C LEU A 99 9.22 5.40 2.12
N PRO A 100 8.24 5.13 1.25
CA PRO A 100 7.43 6.19 0.67
C PRO A 100 6.68 6.99 1.75
N PRO A 101 6.42 8.29 1.55
CA PRO A 101 5.69 9.12 2.53
C PRO A 101 4.30 8.56 2.87
N GLN A 102 3.67 7.83 1.95
CA GLN A 102 2.42 7.10 2.17
C GLN A 102 2.57 6.02 3.25
N VAL A 103 3.68 5.28 3.25
CA VAL A 103 3.98 4.27 4.28
C VAL A 103 4.27 4.95 5.61
N HIS A 104 4.97 6.09 5.62
CA HIS A 104 5.14 6.88 6.85
C HIS A 104 3.80 7.30 7.46
N ALA A 105 2.85 7.75 6.64
CA ALA A 105 1.51 8.11 7.11
C ALA A 105 0.74 6.91 7.67
N LEU A 106 0.84 5.74 7.02
CA LEU A 106 0.26 4.49 7.52
C LEU A 106 0.84 4.12 8.90
N LEU A 107 2.16 4.18 9.06
CA LEU A 107 2.84 3.86 10.32
C LEU A 107 2.52 4.86 11.44
N GLN A 108 2.29 6.12 11.09
CA GLN A 108 1.80 7.12 12.04
C GLN A 108 0.40 6.76 12.54
N GLN A 109 -0.53 6.36 11.66
CA GLN A 109 -1.86 5.91 12.06
C GLN A 109 -1.81 4.58 12.86
N TYR A 110 -0.89 3.69 12.51
CA TYR A 110 -0.67 2.44 13.23
C TYR A 110 -0.20 2.70 14.67
N THR A 111 0.72 3.64 14.85
CA THR A 111 1.20 4.06 16.18
C THR A 111 0.06 4.55 17.06
N GLU A 112 -0.85 5.35 16.50
CA GLU A 112 -2.02 5.82 17.23
C GLU A 112 -2.99 4.68 17.58
N THR A 113 -3.17 3.72 16.66
CA THR A 113 -3.97 2.52 16.94
C THR A 113 -3.40 1.71 18.10
N VAL A 114 -2.08 1.52 18.14
CA VAL A 114 -1.38 0.84 19.24
C VAL A 114 -1.64 1.56 20.57
N ARG A 115 -1.56 2.89 20.61
CA ARG A 115 -1.85 3.66 21.83
C ARG A 115 -3.29 3.48 22.30
N GLN A 116 -4.26 3.55 21.40
CA GLN A 116 -5.67 3.34 21.75
C GLN A 116 -5.92 1.93 22.29
N VAL A 117 -5.27 0.91 21.71
CA VAL A 117 -5.35 -0.47 22.21
C VAL A 117 -4.71 -0.59 23.59
N ARG A 118 -3.52 -0.01 23.81
CA ARG A 118 -2.85 0.07 25.13
C ARG A 118 -3.70 0.77 26.19
N ALA A 119 -4.40 1.83 25.82
CA ALA A 119 -5.31 2.56 26.70
C ALA A 119 -6.67 1.86 26.91
N GLY A 120 -6.94 0.74 26.26
CA GLY A 120 -8.23 0.05 26.31
C GLY A 120 -9.37 0.77 25.58
N GLN A 121 -9.04 1.76 24.74
CA GLN A 121 -9.99 2.57 23.98
C GLN A 121 -10.32 1.98 22.60
N ALA A 122 -9.49 1.05 22.12
CA ALA A 122 -9.72 0.30 20.88
C ALA A 122 -9.65 -1.21 21.15
N PRO A 123 -10.46 -2.02 20.44
CA PRO A 123 -10.44 -3.47 20.60
C PRO A 123 -9.15 -4.09 20.03
N PRO A 124 -8.76 -5.30 20.48
CA PRO A 124 -7.70 -6.08 19.85
C PRO A 124 -8.02 -6.37 18.37
N ALA A 125 -7.00 -6.72 17.60
CA ALA A 125 -7.22 -7.18 16.23
C ALA A 125 -8.01 -8.49 16.24
N THR A 126 -9.07 -8.54 15.46
CA THR A 126 -9.81 -9.78 15.19
C THR A 126 -9.28 -10.42 13.92
N ALA A 127 -9.18 -11.74 13.89
CA ALA A 127 -8.98 -12.45 12.63
C ALA A 127 -10.16 -12.15 11.67
N PRO A 128 -9.92 -12.02 10.35
CA PRO A 128 -11.01 -11.90 9.38
C PRO A 128 -11.95 -13.10 9.50
N LYS A 129 -13.26 -12.87 9.41
CA LYS A 129 -14.26 -13.92 9.63
C LYS A 129 -14.21 -14.99 8.54
N ASN A 130 -13.82 -14.57 7.33
CA ASN A 130 -13.58 -15.46 6.21
C ASN A 130 -12.22 -15.12 5.61
N LEU A 131 -11.25 -16.02 5.73
CA LEU A 131 -10.05 -15.97 4.91
C LEU A 131 -10.45 -16.32 3.49
N ARG A 132 -10.65 -15.28 2.68
CA ARG A 132 -10.87 -15.46 1.24
C ARG A 132 -9.55 -15.81 0.57
N ARG A 133 -9.65 -16.32 -0.66
CA ARG A 133 -8.54 -16.81 -1.49
C ARG A 133 -7.31 -15.90 -1.39
N TYR A 134 -6.12 -16.49 -1.35
CA TYR A 134 -4.87 -15.75 -1.50
C TYR A 134 -4.79 -15.07 -2.88
N VAL A 135 -4.54 -13.77 -2.89
CA VAL A 135 -4.46 -12.94 -4.10
C VAL A 135 -3.04 -12.37 -4.21
N GLU A 136 -2.36 -12.69 -5.31
CA GLU A 136 -1.09 -12.05 -5.65
C GLU A 136 -1.31 -10.57 -6.02
N PRO A 137 -0.28 -9.70 -5.94
CA PRO A 137 -0.42 -8.29 -6.33
C PRO A 137 -1.06 -8.15 -7.72
N LEU A 138 -2.24 -7.51 -7.75
CA LEU A 138 -3.03 -7.37 -8.97
C LEU A 138 -2.40 -6.37 -9.96
N ILE A 139 -1.88 -5.27 -9.42
CA ILE A 139 -1.25 -4.21 -10.21
C ILE A 139 0.26 -4.45 -10.26
N ASP A 140 0.78 -4.62 -11.48
CA ASP A 140 2.22 -4.76 -11.76
C ASP A 140 2.93 -3.41 -12.00
N ALA A 141 2.16 -2.34 -12.22
CA ALA A 141 2.67 -0.98 -12.27
C ALA A 141 3.28 -0.56 -10.93
N GLN A 142 4.53 -0.10 -11.01
CA GLN A 142 5.31 0.46 -9.91
C GLN A 142 5.58 1.93 -10.21
N TRP A 143 4.50 2.68 -10.43
CA TRP A 143 4.60 4.05 -10.92
C TRP A 143 4.80 5.04 -9.78
N GLY A 144 5.57 6.08 -10.07
CA GLY A 144 5.91 7.16 -9.16
C GLY A 144 5.31 8.49 -9.62
N GLN A 145 5.82 9.58 -9.04
CA GLN A 145 5.34 10.93 -9.34
C GLN A 145 6.34 11.80 -10.12
N SER A 146 7.56 11.30 -10.32
CA SER A 146 8.64 11.97 -11.04
C SER A 146 8.80 11.39 -12.45
N TYR A 147 9.80 11.86 -13.19
CA TYR A 147 10.11 11.33 -14.52
C TYR A 147 10.30 9.79 -14.46
N PRO A 148 9.78 9.01 -15.43
CA PRO A 148 9.12 9.41 -16.68
C PRO A 148 7.63 9.77 -16.53
N TYR A 149 7.02 9.49 -15.39
CA TYR A 149 5.58 9.62 -15.16
C TYR A 149 5.09 11.07 -15.27
N ASN A 150 5.94 12.04 -14.94
CA ASN A 150 5.62 13.46 -15.04
C ASN A 150 6.07 14.12 -16.36
N SER A 151 6.45 13.36 -17.39
CA SER A 151 7.05 13.88 -18.63
C SER A 151 6.18 14.93 -19.35
N LYS A 152 4.85 14.83 -19.21
CA LYS A 152 3.87 15.76 -19.81
C LYS A 152 3.29 16.76 -18.80
N THR A 153 3.61 16.66 -17.52
CA THR A 153 3.09 17.61 -16.53
C THR A 153 3.60 19.02 -16.80
N PRO A 154 2.82 20.06 -16.50
CA PRO A 154 3.26 21.43 -16.70
C PRO A 154 4.51 21.73 -15.88
N ARG A 155 5.32 22.67 -16.36
CA ARG A 155 6.45 23.22 -15.61
C ARG A 155 6.04 24.53 -14.96
N VAL A 156 6.42 24.73 -13.69
CA VAL A 156 6.19 25.98 -12.95
C VAL A 156 7.55 26.61 -12.66
N GLY A 157 7.78 27.81 -13.17
CA GLY A 157 9.09 28.47 -13.07
C GLY A 157 10.22 27.63 -13.68
N GLY A 158 9.96 26.94 -14.80
CA GLY A 158 10.91 26.05 -15.48
C GLY A 158 11.13 24.68 -14.81
N LYS A 159 10.67 24.48 -13.58
CA LYS A 159 10.83 23.23 -12.83
C LYS A 159 9.71 22.24 -13.14
N PRO A 160 10.01 20.93 -13.25
CA PRO A 160 8.98 19.91 -13.40
C PRO A 160 8.07 19.88 -12.18
N THR A 161 6.77 19.66 -12.40
CA THR A 161 5.82 19.39 -11.32
C THR A 161 5.70 17.89 -11.06
N TYR A 162 5.16 17.52 -9.91
CA TYR A 162 4.83 16.12 -9.63
C TYR A 162 3.49 15.75 -10.26
N THR A 163 3.30 14.48 -10.61
CA THR A 163 1.98 14.01 -11.07
C THR A 163 0.92 14.08 -9.96
N GLY A 164 1.32 13.94 -8.69
CA GLY A 164 0.42 13.84 -7.54
C GLY A 164 0.02 12.40 -7.22
N CYS A 165 -0.08 12.07 -5.92
CA CYS A 165 -0.36 10.71 -5.47
C CYS A 165 -1.73 10.18 -5.92
N VAL A 166 -2.76 11.03 -5.92
CA VAL A 166 -4.11 10.68 -6.38
C VAL A 166 -4.11 10.33 -7.87
N ALA A 167 -3.44 11.15 -8.69
CA ALA A 167 -3.33 10.87 -10.13
C ALA A 167 -2.52 9.60 -10.42
N THR A 168 -1.42 9.37 -9.70
CA THR A 168 -0.61 8.15 -9.85
C THR A 168 -1.40 6.90 -9.44
N ALA A 169 -2.15 6.94 -8.33
CA ALA A 169 -3.00 5.83 -7.91
C ALA A 169 -4.10 5.54 -8.95
N ALA A 170 -4.85 6.56 -9.37
CA ALA A 170 -5.89 6.41 -10.38
C ALA A 170 -5.34 5.93 -11.73
N ALA A 171 -4.17 6.42 -12.17
CA ALA A 171 -3.57 5.98 -13.42
C ALA A 171 -3.12 4.51 -13.39
N GLN A 172 -2.59 4.04 -12.26
CA GLN A 172 -2.25 2.62 -12.08
C GLN A 172 -3.51 1.74 -12.13
N PHE A 173 -4.62 2.22 -11.56
CA PHE A 173 -5.93 1.57 -11.65
C PHE A 173 -6.41 1.48 -13.11
N LEU A 174 -6.35 2.58 -13.87
CA LEU A 174 -6.71 2.59 -15.30
C LEU A 174 -5.82 1.65 -16.13
N TYR A 175 -4.51 1.62 -15.83
CA TYR A 175 -3.55 0.76 -16.51
C TYR A 175 -3.80 -0.73 -16.27
N PHE A 176 -4.20 -1.11 -15.04
CA PHE A 176 -4.58 -2.49 -14.74
C PHE A 176 -5.70 -3.01 -15.65
N PHE A 177 -6.74 -2.20 -15.84
CA PHE A 177 -7.85 -2.54 -16.75
C PHE A 177 -7.55 -2.27 -18.23
N LYS A 178 -6.50 -1.49 -18.52
CA LYS A 178 -6.21 -0.90 -19.85
C LYS A 178 -7.46 -0.24 -20.44
N TRP A 179 -8.16 0.50 -19.60
CA TRP A 179 -9.44 1.14 -19.92
C TRP A 179 -9.40 2.62 -19.53
N PRO A 180 -9.98 3.53 -20.35
CA PRO A 180 -10.89 3.27 -21.46
C PRO A 180 -10.20 2.85 -22.77
N LEU A 181 -10.96 2.15 -23.64
CA LEU A 181 -10.53 1.82 -25.00
C LEU A 181 -10.35 3.08 -25.85
N GLN A 182 -11.34 3.98 -25.79
CA GLN A 182 -11.28 5.29 -26.42
C GLN A 182 -10.97 6.34 -25.37
N ARG A 183 -10.00 7.19 -25.66
CA ARG A 183 -9.65 8.31 -24.80
C ARG A 183 -10.76 9.36 -24.87
N PRO A 184 -11.15 10.00 -23.75
CA PRO A 184 -12.17 11.05 -23.80
C PRO A 184 -11.77 12.16 -24.77
N PRO A 185 -12.63 12.55 -25.73
CA PRO A 185 -12.26 13.47 -26.82
C PRO A 185 -11.68 14.80 -26.34
N LEU A 186 -12.12 15.28 -25.18
CA LEU A 186 -11.64 16.53 -24.58
C LEU A 186 -10.14 16.53 -24.21
N TYR A 187 -9.53 15.34 -24.11
CA TYR A 187 -8.11 15.20 -23.83
C TYR A 187 -7.26 15.04 -25.09
N VAL A 188 -7.86 14.65 -26.22
CA VAL A 188 -7.17 14.42 -27.50
C VAL A 188 -6.82 15.78 -28.13
N ARG A 189 -5.53 15.99 -28.44
CA ARG A 189 -5.07 17.22 -29.08
C ARG A 189 -5.02 17.06 -30.59
N SER A 190 -5.18 18.16 -31.33
CA SER A 190 -4.97 18.19 -32.78
C SER A 190 -3.50 18.19 -33.19
N GLU A 191 -2.59 18.50 -32.26
CA GLU A 191 -1.16 18.67 -32.47
C GLU A 191 -0.36 18.17 -31.26
N GLY A 192 0.93 17.89 -31.48
CA GLY A 192 1.84 17.33 -30.48
C GLY A 192 2.50 16.05 -30.97
N ASP A 193 3.06 15.27 -30.06
CA ASP A 193 3.52 13.92 -30.40
C ASP A 193 2.36 12.92 -30.44
N GLU A 194 2.67 11.68 -30.80
CA GLU A 194 1.68 10.60 -30.91
C GLU A 194 0.84 10.40 -29.63
N ALA A 195 1.45 10.55 -28.45
CA ALA A 195 0.71 10.42 -27.20
C ALA A 195 -0.32 11.56 -27.04
N ASP A 196 0.01 12.78 -27.49
CA ASP A 196 -0.90 13.91 -27.43
C ASP A 196 -2.10 13.77 -28.39
N THR A 197 -1.86 13.27 -29.61
CA THR A 197 -2.86 13.23 -30.70
C THR A 197 -3.62 11.92 -30.83
N SER A 198 -3.14 10.83 -30.21
CA SER A 198 -3.80 9.53 -30.29
C SER A 198 -5.22 9.57 -29.69
N PRO A 199 -6.22 9.00 -30.39
CA PRO A 199 -7.60 8.86 -29.89
C PRO A 199 -7.73 7.77 -28.83
N THR A 200 -6.69 6.97 -28.61
CA THR A 200 -6.61 5.95 -27.56
C THR A 200 -5.38 6.18 -26.70
N TYR A 201 -5.39 5.64 -25.48
CA TYR A 201 -4.18 5.54 -24.69
C TYR A 201 -3.24 4.49 -25.30
N LEU A 202 -1.95 4.81 -25.38
CA LEU A 202 -0.92 3.92 -25.92
C LEU A 202 -0.49 2.87 -24.89
N TRP A 203 -1.44 2.05 -24.43
CA TRP A 203 -1.27 1.09 -23.33
C TRP A 203 -0.06 0.18 -23.52
N ASP A 204 0.19 -0.30 -24.74
CA ASP A 204 1.30 -1.23 -25.03
C ASP A 204 2.69 -0.60 -24.85
N LEU A 205 2.79 0.73 -24.90
CA LEU A 205 4.02 1.46 -24.64
C LEU A 205 4.26 1.70 -23.15
N MET A 206 3.20 1.64 -22.34
CA MET A 206 3.30 1.78 -20.89
C MET A 206 3.75 0.44 -20.29
N LYS A 207 4.78 0.49 -19.43
CA LYS A 207 5.39 -0.67 -18.79
C LYS A 207 5.29 -0.55 -17.27
N GLY A 208 5.42 -1.69 -16.58
CA GLY A 208 5.24 -1.76 -15.14
C GLY A 208 6.25 -0.92 -14.37
N THR A 209 7.52 -0.87 -14.78
CA THR A 209 8.57 -0.17 -14.03
C THR A 209 9.23 0.98 -14.80
N ARG A 210 9.87 1.88 -14.06
CA ARG A 210 10.62 3.02 -14.61
C ARG A 210 11.75 2.56 -15.56
N GLU A 211 12.42 1.48 -15.22
CA GLU A 211 13.57 0.95 -15.96
C GLU A 211 13.14 0.38 -17.32
N GLN A 212 11.93 -0.19 -17.38
CA GLN A 212 11.32 -0.66 -18.62
C GLN A 212 10.81 0.50 -19.50
N MET A 213 10.53 1.66 -18.90
CA MET A 213 10.10 2.89 -19.58
C MET A 213 11.30 3.66 -20.15
N ASN A 214 12.05 3.00 -21.06
CA ASN A 214 13.37 3.44 -21.53
C ASN A 214 13.37 4.23 -22.86
N SER A 215 12.20 4.62 -23.37
CA SER A 215 12.08 5.44 -24.59
C SER A 215 11.29 6.72 -24.34
N THR A 216 11.57 7.75 -25.12
CA THR A 216 10.81 9.02 -25.09
C THR A 216 9.34 8.79 -25.41
N ARG A 217 9.05 7.87 -26.35
CA ARG A 217 7.69 7.47 -26.74
C ARG A 217 6.93 6.81 -25.59
N ALA A 218 7.57 5.89 -24.86
CA ALA A 218 6.99 5.28 -23.66
C ALA A 218 6.78 6.31 -22.55
N ALA A 219 7.79 7.15 -22.28
CA ALA A 219 7.68 8.22 -21.30
C ALA A 219 6.54 9.20 -21.63
N ALA A 220 6.36 9.55 -22.90
CA ALA A 220 5.27 10.39 -23.37
C ALA A 220 3.91 9.72 -23.20
N ALA A 221 3.79 8.41 -23.49
CA ALA A 221 2.57 7.63 -23.31
C ALA A 221 2.09 7.67 -21.85
N VAL A 222 2.94 7.26 -20.90
CA VAL A 222 2.55 7.29 -19.47
C VAL A 222 2.34 8.72 -18.97
N GLY A 223 3.20 9.66 -19.40
CA GLY A 223 3.04 11.06 -19.01
C GLY A 223 1.70 11.64 -19.46
N ARG A 224 1.24 11.27 -20.65
CA ARG A 224 -0.05 11.71 -21.18
C ARG A 224 -1.22 11.17 -20.36
N LEU A 225 -1.20 9.89 -20.02
CA LEU A 225 -2.21 9.28 -19.14
C LEU A 225 -2.26 10.03 -17.81
N LEU A 226 -1.11 10.25 -17.17
CA LEU A 226 -1.02 10.93 -15.88
C LEU A 226 -1.48 12.39 -15.95
N LEU A 227 -1.18 13.08 -17.06
CA LEU A 227 -1.67 14.44 -17.29
C LEU A 227 -3.20 14.46 -17.46
N ASP A 228 -3.78 13.53 -18.22
CA ASP A 228 -5.23 13.46 -18.41
C ASP A 228 -5.97 13.14 -17.14
N VAL A 229 -5.52 12.09 -16.43
CA VAL A 229 -6.07 11.73 -15.11
C VAL A 229 -5.95 12.92 -14.17
N GLY A 230 -4.79 13.60 -14.13
CA GLY A 230 -4.59 14.81 -13.34
C GLY A 230 -5.59 15.93 -13.69
N LYS A 231 -5.86 16.16 -14.98
CA LYS A 231 -6.88 17.13 -15.42
C LYS A 231 -8.29 16.72 -15.01
N ALA A 232 -8.65 15.46 -15.21
CA ALA A 232 -9.95 14.89 -14.86
C ALA A 232 -10.24 15.09 -13.36
N ILE A 233 -9.25 14.82 -12.51
CA ILE A 233 -9.37 15.00 -11.06
C ILE A 233 -9.09 16.43 -10.58
N ARG A 234 -8.99 17.41 -11.49
CA ARG A 234 -8.80 18.84 -11.17
C ARG A 234 -7.57 19.10 -10.30
N ILE A 235 -6.47 18.43 -10.60
CA ILE A 235 -5.25 18.54 -9.82
C ILE A 235 -4.63 19.94 -9.93
N THR A 236 -4.07 20.43 -8.83
CA THR A 236 -3.21 21.63 -8.85
C THR A 236 -1.76 21.20 -9.00
N PHE A 237 -1.20 21.24 -10.21
CA PHE A 237 0.19 20.83 -10.43
C PHE A 237 1.19 21.76 -9.73
N GLY A 238 2.07 21.18 -8.90
CA GLY A 238 3.08 21.92 -8.15
C GLY A 238 4.44 21.24 -8.11
N THR A 239 5.47 22.04 -7.81
CA THR A 239 6.87 21.59 -7.74
C THR A 239 7.23 20.93 -6.40
N GLN A 240 6.36 21.06 -5.40
CA GLN A 240 6.50 20.44 -4.08
C GLN A 240 5.48 19.34 -3.86
N ALA A 241 4.24 19.58 -4.28
CA ALA A 241 3.15 18.61 -4.25
C ALA A 241 2.12 18.99 -5.32
N SER A 242 1.32 18.00 -5.74
CA SER A 242 0.17 18.22 -6.62
C SER A 242 -1.09 17.64 -5.97
N PRO A 243 -1.85 18.44 -5.20
CA PRO A 243 -3.02 17.97 -4.47
C PRO A 243 -4.27 17.86 -5.35
N SER A 244 -5.16 16.95 -4.97
CA SER A 244 -6.53 16.79 -5.49
C SER A 244 -7.42 16.15 -4.41
N ASN A 245 -8.74 16.15 -4.61
CA ASN A 245 -9.74 15.52 -3.75
C ASN A 245 -10.20 14.17 -4.37
N ILE A 246 -10.38 13.16 -3.53
CA ILE A 246 -10.89 11.84 -3.92
C ILE A 246 -12.29 11.91 -4.55
N GLU A 247 -13.12 12.87 -4.16
CA GLU A 247 -14.45 13.06 -4.76
C GLU A 247 -14.36 13.40 -6.26
N TYR A 248 -13.37 14.20 -6.67
CA TYR A 248 -13.11 14.46 -8.09
C TYR A 248 -12.57 13.23 -8.82
N THR A 249 -11.92 12.32 -8.10
CA THR A 249 -11.47 11.05 -8.69
C THR A 249 -12.66 10.14 -8.97
N LEU A 250 -13.63 10.07 -8.06
CA LEU A 250 -14.87 9.32 -8.30
C LEU A 250 -15.67 9.89 -9.45
N ASP A 251 -15.83 11.22 -9.50
CA ASP A 251 -16.47 11.95 -10.59
C ASP A 251 -15.80 11.64 -11.93
N ALA A 252 -14.47 11.79 -12.02
CA ALA A 252 -13.70 11.48 -13.23
C ALA A 252 -13.80 10.00 -13.65
N LEU A 253 -13.67 9.07 -12.70
CA LEU A 253 -13.77 7.64 -12.99
C LEU A 253 -15.14 7.30 -13.58
N GLN A 254 -16.23 7.87 -13.07
CA GLN A 254 -17.58 7.64 -13.58
C GLN A 254 -17.83 8.36 -14.91
N ASN A 255 -17.61 9.67 -14.95
CA ASN A 255 -18.10 10.54 -16.01
C ASN A 255 -17.12 10.67 -17.18
N ASP A 256 -15.82 10.58 -16.93
CA ASP A 256 -14.81 10.73 -17.98
C ASP A 256 -14.32 9.36 -18.46
N PHE A 257 -14.08 8.42 -17.54
CA PHE A 257 -13.47 7.12 -17.86
C PHE A 257 -14.45 5.95 -17.91
N GLY A 258 -15.73 6.15 -17.56
CA GLY A 258 -16.79 5.16 -17.75
C GLY A 258 -16.73 3.95 -16.79
N TYR A 259 -16.19 4.12 -15.59
CA TYR A 259 -16.20 3.11 -14.52
C TYR A 259 -17.43 3.24 -13.62
N THR A 260 -17.90 2.13 -13.08
CA THR A 260 -18.74 2.15 -11.87
C THR A 260 -17.84 2.27 -10.64
N THR A 261 -18.14 3.19 -9.73
CA THR A 261 -17.34 3.36 -8.51
C THR A 261 -18.18 3.23 -7.25
N ARG A 262 -17.54 2.77 -6.17
CA ARG A 262 -18.12 2.71 -4.82
C ARG A 262 -17.13 3.35 -3.84
N LEU A 263 -17.59 4.37 -3.11
CA LEU A 263 -16.80 5.01 -2.06
C LEU A 263 -17.15 4.40 -0.70
N LEU A 264 -16.13 3.92 0.00
CA LEU A 264 -16.25 3.41 1.37
C LEU A 264 -15.52 4.36 2.33
N HIS A 265 -16.25 4.92 3.30
CA HIS A 265 -15.67 5.74 4.35
C HIS A 265 -15.45 4.90 5.60
N ARG A 266 -14.18 4.68 5.98
CA ARG A 266 -13.80 3.93 7.19
C ARG A 266 -14.55 4.45 8.43
N ASP A 267 -14.59 5.76 8.61
CA ASP A 267 -15.16 6.39 9.82
C ASP A 267 -16.69 6.35 9.87
N ARG A 268 -17.35 5.93 8.79
CA ARG A 268 -18.81 5.77 8.70
C ARG A 268 -19.25 4.31 8.66
N MET A 269 -18.30 3.38 8.74
CA MET A 269 -18.54 1.94 8.68
C MET A 269 -18.03 1.28 9.95
N LYS A 270 -18.62 0.14 10.31
CA LYS A 270 -18.03 -0.70 11.36
C LYS A 270 -16.69 -1.26 10.87
N ALA A 271 -15.71 -1.37 11.75
CA ALA A 271 -14.36 -1.82 11.39
C ALA A 271 -14.36 -3.17 10.65
N ASP A 272 -15.18 -4.13 11.12
CA ASP A 272 -15.36 -5.42 10.46
C ASP A 272 -15.95 -5.28 9.04
N GLU A 273 -16.95 -4.42 8.84
CA GLU A 273 -17.61 -4.25 7.54
C GLU A 273 -16.69 -3.61 6.49
N PHE A 274 -15.91 -2.59 6.88
CA PHE A 274 -14.96 -1.94 5.99
C PHE A 274 -13.87 -2.90 5.53
N ARG A 275 -13.30 -3.67 6.46
CA ARG A 275 -12.27 -4.67 6.16
C ARG A 275 -12.81 -5.77 5.24
N GLU A 276 -13.97 -6.34 5.56
CA GLU A 276 -14.57 -7.42 4.76
C GLU A 276 -14.93 -6.94 3.34
N ALA A 277 -15.36 -5.68 3.19
CA ALA A 277 -15.60 -5.10 1.88
C ALA A 277 -14.32 -4.99 1.03
N ILE A 278 -13.21 -4.50 1.60
CA ILE A 278 -11.92 -4.44 0.89
C ILE A 278 -11.41 -5.83 0.54
N MET A 279 -11.48 -6.76 1.49
CA MET A 279 -11.04 -8.14 1.28
C MET A 279 -11.86 -8.84 0.18
N GLN A 280 -13.16 -8.55 0.09
CA GLN A 280 -14.03 -9.05 -0.98
C GLN A 280 -13.57 -8.53 -2.36
N GLU A 281 -13.40 -7.22 -2.52
CA GLU A 281 -12.99 -6.62 -3.82
C GLU A 281 -11.66 -7.22 -4.32
N ILE A 282 -10.67 -7.29 -3.43
CA ILE A 282 -9.35 -7.88 -3.77
C ILE A 282 -9.50 -9.36 -4.14
N SER A 283 -10.30 -10.12 -3.39
CA SER A 283 -10.55 -11.55 -3.65
C SER A 283 -11.24 -11.81 -4.98
N ASP A 284 -12.05 -10.86 -5.44
CA ASP A 284 -12.73 -10.91 -6.74
C ASP A 284 -11.83 -10.42 -7.88
N GLY A 285 -10.59 -10.01 -7.57
CA GLY A 285 -9.61 -9.55 -8.56
C GLY A 285 -9.69 -8.06 -8.88
N TYR A 286 -10.36 -7.27 -8.04
CA TYR A 286 -10.47 -5.82 -8.22
C TYR A 286 -9.47 -5.07 -7.31
N PRO A 287 -8.57 -4.26 -7.87
CA PRO A 287 -7.73 -3.37 -7.08
C PRO A 287 -8.57 -2.35 -6.32
N VAL A 288 -8.10 -1.92 -5.14
CA VAL A 288 -8.80 -0.94 -4.30
C VAL A 288 -7.92 0.28 -4.10
N MET A 289 -8.39 1.44 -4.58
CA MET A 289 -7.73 2.71 -4.29
C MET A 289 -8.05 3.18 -2.87
N VAL A 290 -7.03 3.54 -2.10
CA VAL A 290 -7.14 3.98 -0.72
C VAL A 290 -6.63 5.41 -0.58
N CYS A 291 -7.38 6.23 0.13
CA CYS A 291 -6.99 7.58 0.53
C CYS A 291 -6.99 7.71 2.05
N GLY A 292 -5.93 8.31 2.59
CA GLY A 292 -5.77 8.57 4.02
C GLY A 292 -5.00 9.86 4.25
N GLY A 293 -5.61 10.82 4.95
CA GLY A 293 -5.02 12.15 5.15
C GLY A 293 -4.77 12.86 3.82
N VAL A 294 -3.51 13.19 3.53
CA VAL A 294 -3.07 13.88 2.30
C VAL A 294 -2.45 12.93 1.26
N HIS A 295 -2.66 11.62 1.42
CA HIS A 295 -2.02 10.58 0.62
C HIS A 295 -3.04 9.63 -0.02
N ALA A 296 -2.70 9.14 -1.22
CA ALA A 296 -3.43 8.11 -1.94
C ALA A 296 -2.48 7.04 -2.48
N PHE A 297 -2.96 5.79 -2.53
CA PHE A 297 -2.25 4.61 -3.02
C PHE A 297 -3.25 3.54 -3.49
N VAL A 298 -2.74 2.49 -4.14
CA VAL A 298 -3.46 1.27 -4.53
C VAL A 298 -2.64 0.08 -4.06
#